data_AF-A0A919ZZ38-F1
#
_entry.id   AF-A0A919ZZ38-F1
#
_cell.length_a   1.000
_cell.length_b   1.000
_cell.length_c   1.000
_cell.angle_alpha   90.00
_cell.angle_beta   90.00
_cell.angle_gamma   90.00
#
_symmetry.space_group_name_H-M   'P 1'
#
loop_
_entity.id
_entity.type
_entity.pdbx_description
1 polymer ?
#
loop_
_entity_poly.entity_id
_entity_poly.type
_entity_poly.pdbx_seq_one_letter_code
_entity_poly.pdbx_strand_id
1 'polypeptide(L)'
;MALLLAGLSPEVPGATVNRLCASGMEAVNSAARAIRSNEGNLFIAGGSESMSRAPFVMAKAETAFARSAEIYDTTIGWRFINPKLDGQYGSDSMPETGENVAEKFQIRREDQDKFALGSQTKAGKAIESGRMAKELLTVEIPGRRGDVTIVNKDEHPRPDTTLEALSKLPTPFRKEGGSVTPGNASGVNDGAAAMIIASEDAAKQHGLTIRARVVACATAGS
;
A
#
# COMPACT_ATOMS: atom_id res chain seq x y z
N MET A 1 1.68 -15.36 11.25
CA MET A 1 3.04 -15.18 11.81
C MET A 1 3.21 -13.83 12.52
N ALA A 2 2.77 -12.70 11.96
CA ALA A 2 2.89 -11.38 12.61
C ALA A 2 2.32 -11.34 14.04
N LEU A 3 1.14 -11.91 14.27
CA LEU A 3 0.52 -12.04 15.60
C LEU A 3 1.39 -12.79 16.62
N LEU A 4 2.03 -13.90 16.22
CA LEU A 4 2.91 -14.67 17.10
C LEU A 4 4.18 -13.87 17.44
N LEU A 5 4.76 -13.17 16.45
CA LEU A 5 5.92 -12.30 16.67
C LEU A 5 5.59 -11.10 17.56
N ALA A 6 4.33 -10.63 17.54
CA ALA A 6 3.81 -9.62 18.45
C ALA A 6 3.45 -10.17 19.85
N GLY A 7 3.66 -11.47 20.11
CA GLY A 7 3.44 -12.10 21.40
C GLY A 7 1.99 -12.45 21.72
N LEU A 8 1.08 -12.48 20.74
CA LEU A 8 -0.29 -12.94 20.96
C LEU A 8 -0.32 -14.46 21.21
N SER A 9 -1.34 -14.91 21.95
CA SER A 9 -1.58 -16.34 22.21
C SER A 9 -1.65 -17.13 20.90
N PRO A 10 -1.07 -18.34 20.82
CA PRO A 10 -1.17 -19.20 19.64
C PRO A 10 -2.60 -19.67 19.33
N GLU A 11 -3.53 -19.49 20.27
CA GLU A 11 -4.96 -19.76 20.07
C GLU A 11 -5.65 -18.68 19.22
N VAL A 12 -5.04 -17.50 19.05
CA VAL A 12 -5.60 -16.43 18.21
C VAL A 12 -5.38 -16.78 16.74
N PRO A 13 -6.45 -17.05 15.96
CA PRO A 13 -6.31 -17.34 14.54
C PRO A 13 -5.93 -16.08 13.75
N GLY A 14 -5.38 -16.29 12.56
CA GLY A 14 -5.08 -15.19 11.64
C GLY A 14 -5.13 -15.64 10.19
N ALA A 15 -5.51 -14.73 9.31
CA ALA A 15 -5.53 -14.93 7.86
C ALA A 15 -4.88 -13.72 7.16
N THR A 16 -4.20 -14.00 6.04
CA THR A 16 -3.69 -12.95 5.15
C THR A 16 -4.62 -12.88 3.93
N VAL A 17 -5.18 -11.71 3.67
CA VAL A 17 -6.00 -11.44 2.49
C VAL A 17 -5.16 -10.70 1.44
N ASN A 18 -5.35 -11.03 0.17
CA ASN A 18 -4.68 -10.35 -0.93
C ASN A 18 -5.73 -9.82 -1.92
N ARG A 19 -5.85 -8.50 -1.98
CA ARG A 19 -6.55 -7.72 -3.00
C ARG A 19 -5.63 -6.59 -3.50
N LEU A 20 -4.36 -6.92 -3.77
CA LEU A 20 -3.32 -5.99 -4.20
C LEU A 20 -3.30 -4.71 -3.33
N CYS A 21 -3.34 -3.53 -3.95
CA CYS A 21 -3.31 -2.23 -3.27
C CYS A 21 -4.42 -2.05 -2.22
N ALA A 22 -5.52 -2.80 -2.30
CA ALA A 22 -6.67 -2.70 -1.41
C ALA A 22 -6.66 -3.73 -0.25
N SER A 23 -5.61 -4.54 -0.10
CA SER A 23 -5.56 -5.65 0.86
C SER A 23 -5.80 -5.20 2.31
N GLY A 24 -5.19 -4.09 2.73
CA GLY A 24 -5.39 -3.56 4.09
C GLY A 24 -6.84 -3.15 4.38
N MET A 25 -7.53 -2.59 3.38
CA MET A 25 -8.95 -2.25 3.49
C MET A 25 -9.83 -3.50 3.45
N GLU A 26 -9.48 -4.50 2.64
CA GLU A 26 -10.19 -5.79 2.62
C GLU A 26 -10.09 -6.51 3.97
N ALA A 27 -8.97 -6.40 4.68
CA ALA A 27 -8.84 -6.95 6.04
C ALA A 27 -9.85 -6.30 7.01
N VAL A 28 -10.01 -4.97 6.95
CA VAL A 28 -11.03 -4.26 7.74
C VAL A 28 -12.44 -4.69 7.34
N ASN A 29 -12.72 -4.82 6.04
CA ASN A 29 -14.01 -5.29 5.55
C ASN A 29 -14.32 -6.72 6.02
N SER A 30 -13.33 -7.61 6.01
CA SER A 30 -13.47 -9.00 6.45
C SER A 30 -13.78 -9.08 7.94
N ALA A 31 -13.04 -8.33 8.77
CA ALA A 31 -13.31 -8.25 10.21
C ALA A 31 -14.72 -7.69 10.49
N ALA A 32 -15.12 -6.62 9.79
CA ALA A 32 -16.45 -6.04 9.94
C ALA A 32 -17.57 -7.01 9.54
N ARG A 33 -17.37 -7.81 8.48
CA ARG A 33 -18.32 -8.85 8.05
C ARG A 33 -18.42 -9.98 9.07
N ALA A 34 -17.29 -10.48 9.58
CA ALA A 34 -17.26 -11.54 10.59
C ALA A 34 -17.97 -11.14 11.90
N ILE A 35 -17.82 -9.89 12.33
CA ILE A 35 -18.57 -9.35 13.48
C ILE A 35 -20.08 -9.31 13.18
N ARG A 36 -20.46 -8.84 11.98
CA ARG A 36 -21.88 -8.77 11.57
C ARG A 36 -22.51 -10.15 11.40
N SER A 37 -21.74 -11.18 11.05
CA SER A 37 -22.20 -12.57 10.97
C SER A 37 -22.10 -13.33 12.30
N ASN A 38 -21.70 -12.66 13.38
CA ASN A 38 -21.57 -13.25 14.73
C ASN A 38 -20.58 -14.43 14.79
N GLU A 39 -19.52 -14.37 13.97
CA GLU A 39 -18.43 -15.37 13.94
C GLU A 39 -17.25 -14.98 14.84
N GLY A 40 -17.26 -13.76 15.38
CA GLY A 40 -16.32 -13.27 16.36
C GLY A 40 -16.68 -11.84 16.77
N ASN A 41 -16.15 -11.37 17.90
CA ASN A 41 -16.56 -10.09 18.48
C ASN A 41 -15.43 -9.07 18.63
N LEU A 42 -14.18 -9.49 18.41
CA LEU A 42 -12.98 -8.67 18.53
C LEU A 42 -11.92 -9.17 17.53
N PHE A 43 -11.44 -8.27 16.67
CA PHE A 43 -10.49 -8.55 15.61
C PHE A 43 -9.39 -7.49 15.56
N ILE A 44 -8.22 -7.88 15.08
CA ILE A 44 -7.17 -6.96 14.61
C ILE A 44 -7.19 -7.01 13.08
N ALA A 45 -7.33 -5.85 12.45
CA ALA A 45 -7.35 -5.72 11.00
C ALA A 45 -6.32 -4.68 10.53
N GLY A 46 -5.67 -4.93 9.40
CA GLY A 46 -4.58 -4.08 8.93
C GLY A 46 -3.92 -4.60 7.66
N GLY A 47 -2.78 -4.00 7.32
CA GLY A 47 -1.95 -4.40 6.21
C GLY A 47 -0.47 -4.14 6.52
N SER A 48 0.40 -4.87 5.85
CA SER A 48 1.85 -4.68 5.90
C SER A 48 2.41 -4.99 4.53
N GLU A 49 3.36 -4.18 4.09
CA GLU A 49 4.11 -4.40 2.85
C GLU A 49 5.57 -4.00 3.05
N SER A 50 6.48 -4.76 2.46
CA SER A 50 7.90 -4.37 2.39
C SER A 50 8.40 -4.52 0.95
N MET A 51 8.11 -3.50 0.14
CA MET A 51 8.50 -3.46 -1.28
C MET A 51 10.02 -3.47 -1.45
N SER A 52 10.77 -2.88 -0.52
CA SER A 52 12.24 -2.89 -0.54
C SER A 52 12.84 -4.28 -0.33
N ARG A 53 12.07 -5.22 0.23
CA ARG A 53 12.51 -6.59 0.54
C ARG A 53 11.78 -7.64 -0.30
N ALA A 54 11.05 -7.22 -1.32
CA ALA A 54 10.38 -8.13 -2.22
C ALA A 54 11.42 -9.03 -2.92
N PRO A 55 11.24 -10.37 -2.93
CA PRO A 55 12.23 -11.27 -3.50
C PRO A 55 12.18 -11.27 -5.03
N PHE A 56 13.24 -11.77 -5.65
CA PHE A 56 13.14 -12.27 -7.02
C PHE A 56 12.51 -13.66 -7.05
N VAL A 57 11.78 -13.98 -8.11
CA VAL A 57 11.13 -15.28 -8.30
C VAL A 57 11.50 -15.87 -9.66
N MET A 58 11.66 -17.20 -9.70
CA MET A 58 12.03 -17.94 -10.90
C MET A 58 11.02 -19.06 -11.16
N ALA A 59 10.64 -19.26 -12.42
CA ALA A 59 9.79 -20.38 -12.80
C ALA A 59 10.53 -21.72 -12.61
N LYS A 60 9.80 -22.80 -12.36
CA LYS A 60 10.37 -24.15 -12.42
C LYS A 60 10.76 -24.47 -13.86
N ALA A 61 11.81 -25.27 -14.04
CA ALA A 61 12.11 -25.84 -15.34
C ALA A 61 10.99 -26.78 -15.80
N GLU A 62 10.53 -26.63 -17.04
CA GLU A 62 9.48 -27.47 -17.62
C GLU A 62 10.03 -28.79 -18.20
N THR A 63 11.32 -28.82 -18.55
CA THR A 63 12.00 -30.01 -19.11
C THR A 63 13.35 -30.23 -18.44
N ALA A 64 13.82 -31.48 -18.44
CA ALA A 64 15.17 -31.81 -18.01
C ALA A 64 16.22 -31.05 -18.83
N PHE A 65 17.28 -30.57 -18.17
CA PHE A 65 18.37 -29.82 -18.80
C PHE A 65 17.93 -28.55 -19.56
N ALA A 66 16.83 -27.91 -19.13
CA ALA A 66 16.40 -26.62 -19.67
C ALA A 66 17.52 -25.57 -19.58
N ARG A 67 17.66 -24.75 -20.62
CA ARG A 67 18.75 -23.78 -20.78
C ARG A 67 18.32 -22.33 -20.58
N SER A 68 17.03 -22.09 -20.40
CA SER A 68 16.44 -20.78 -20.13
C SER A 68 15.92 -20.74 -18.69
N ALA A 69 16.20 -19.64 -18.00
CA ALA A 69 15.62 -19.32 -16.71
C ALA A 69 15.19 -17.86 -16.75
N GLU A 70 13.94 -17.60 -16.39
CA GLU A 70 13.41 -16.25 -16.25
C GLU A 70 13.31 -15.91 -14.78
N ILE A 71 13.85 -14.76 -14.42
CA ILE A 71 13.83 -14.21 -13.06
C ILE A 71 13.01 -12.93 -13.10
N TYR A 72 12.04 -12.83 -12.21
CA TYR A 72 11.15 -11.68 -12.09
C TYR A 72 11.37 -10.98 -10.77
N ASP A 73 11.39 -9.65 -10.82
CA ASP A 73 11.27 -8.80 -9.64
C ASP A 73 9.82 -8.84 -9.13
N THR A 74 9.62 -8.95 -7.81
CA THR A 74 8.29 -8.89 -7.20
C THR A 74 7.97 -7.58 -6.50
N THR A 75 8.90 -6.61 -6.49
CA THR A 75 8.72 -5.28 -5.88
C THR A 75 7.44 -4.62 -6.39
N ILE A 76 7.21 -4.58 -7.70
CA ILE A 76 5.94 -4.11 -8.27
C ILE A 76 5.77 -4.60 -9.71
N GLY A 77 4.51 -4.72 -10.16
CA GLY A 77 4.18 -4.93 -11.57
C GLY A 77 3.92 -6.38 -11.97
N TRP A 78 3.70 -6.54 -13.26
CA TRP A 78 3.36 -7.81 -13.91
C TRP A 78 4.57 -8.76 -13.92
N ARG A 79 4.29 -10.05 -13.70
CA ARG A 79 5.25 -11.15 -13.79
C ARG A 79 4.51 -12.44 -14.10
N PHE A 80 5.17 -13.39 -14.75
CA PHE A 80 4.53 -14.62 -15.24
C PHE A 80 3.23 -14.32 -16.00
N ILE A 81 3.29 -13.39 -16.94
CA ILE A 81 2.12 -12.86 -17.65
C ILE A 81 1.44 -14.00 -18.40
N ASN A 82 0.12 -14.13 -18.22
CA ASN A 82 -0.68 -15.09 -18.96
C ASN A 82 -0.99 -14.52 -20.36
N PRO A 83 -0.59 -15.19 -21.46
CA PRO A 83 -0.82 -14.68 -22.81
C PRO A 83 -2.30 -14.45 -23.16
N LYS A 84 -3.22 -15.22 -22.57
CA LYS A 84 -4.66 -15.02 -22.77
C LYS A 84 -5.17 -13.77 -22.08
N LEU A 85 -4.62 -13.44 -20.91
CA LEU A 85 -4.99 -12.25 -20.16
C LEU A 85 -4.46 -11.01 -20.90
N ASP A 86 -3.20 -11.04 -21.29
CA ASP A 86 -2.57 -9.95 -22.06
C ASP A 86 -3.30 -9.71 -23.40
N GLY A 87 -3.61 -10.78 -24.15
CA GLY A 87 -4.36 -10.65 -25.41
C GLY A 87 -5.81 -10.16 -25.28
N GLN A 88 -6.42 -10.23 -24.10
CA GLN A 88 -7.82 -9.79 -23.87
C GLN A 88 -7.90 -8.41 -23.21
N TYR A 89 -7.00 -8.11 -22.28
CA TYR A 89 -7.09 -6.94 -21.39
C TYR A 89 -5.82 -6.10 -21.36
N GLY A 90 -4.72 -6.59 -21.94
CA GLY A 90 -3.40 -5.99 -21.85
C GLY A 90 -2.70 -6.27 -20.51
N SER A 91 -1.41 -5.95 -20.47
CA SER A 91 -0.58 -5.99 -19.26
C SER A 91 0.06 -4.62 -18.97
N ASP A 92 -0.72 -3.55 -19.13
CA ASP A 92 -0.27 -2.18 -18.83
C ASP A 92 0.26 -2.10 -17.39
N SER A 93 1.41 -1.45 -17.22
CA SER A 93 1.92 -1.09 -15.91
C SER A 93 1.03 -0.07 -15.22
N MET A 94 1.11 0.03 -13.89
CA MET A 94 0.30 1.00 -13.14
C MET A 94 0.46 2.44 -13.63
N PRO A 95 1.68 2.95 -13.93
CA PRO A 95 1.81 4.27 -14.53
C PRO A 95 1.15 4.41 -15.91
N GLU A 96 1.22 3.38 -16.77
CA GLU A 96 0.53 3.39 -18.07
C GLU A 96 -0.99 3.45 -17.90
N THR A 97 -1.57 2.73 -16.92
CA THR A 97 -3.00 2.87 -16.61
C THR A 97 -3.35 4.28 -16.11
N GLY A 98 -2.43 4.95 -15.41
CA GLY A 98 -2.56 6.36 -15.02
C GLY A 98 -2.63 7.28 -16.24
N GLU A 99 -1.78 7.04 -17.24
CA GLU A 99 -1.84 7.76 -18.51
C GLU A 99 -3.15 7.49 -19.26
N ASN A 100 -3.62 6.25 -19.32
CA ASN A 100 -4.89 5.89 -19.95
C ASN A 100 -6.08 6.62 -19.31
N VAL A 101 -6.08 6.74 -17.97
CA VAL A 101 -7.09 7.52 -17.24
C VAL A 101 -6.95 9.01 -17.54
N ALA A 102 -5.73 9.55 -17.51
CA ALA A 102 -5.50 10.96 -17.82
C ALA A 102 -5.98 11.33 -19.24
N GLU A 103 -5.68 10.47 -20.22
CA GLU A 103 -6.15 10.62 -21.59
C GLU A 103 -7.67 10.49 -21.69
N LYS A 104 -8.26 9.43 -21.16
CA LYS A 104 -9.71 9.19 -21.23
C LYS A 104 -10.54 10.31 -20.61
N PHE A 105 -10.07 10.87 -19.50
CA PHE A 105 -10.78 11.92 -18.76
C PHE A 105 -10.21 13.32 -19.02
N GLN A 106 -9.27 13.47 -19.94
CA GLN A 106 -8.63 14.74 -20.31
C GLN A 106 -8.03 15.49 -19.10
N ILE A 107 -7.40 14.74 -18.19
CA ILE A 107 -6.75 15.27 -16.99
C ILE A 107 -5.39 15.83 -17.37
N ARG A 108 -5.31 17.16 -17.45
CA ARG A 108 -4.11 17.86 -17.88
C ARG A 108 -2.94 17.68 -16.90
N ARG A 109 -1.72 17.68 -17.43
CA ARG A 109 -0.47 17.59 -16.66
C ARG A 109 -0.41 18.65 -15.54
N GLU A 110 -0.82 19.88 -15.82
CA GLU A 110 -0.77 20.97 -14.85
C GLU A 110 -1.69 20.73 -13.65
N ASP A 111 -2.82 20.05 -13.89
CA ASP A 111 -3.77 19.73 -12.83
C ASP A 111 -3.29 18.54 -11.98
N GLN A 112 -2.60 17.57 -12.58
CA GLN A 112 -1.90 16.48 -11.87
C GLN A 112 -0.80 17.05 -10.95
N ASP A 113 0.04 17.95 -11.46
CA ASP A 113 1.12 18.55 -10.70
C ASP A 113 0.59 19.47 -9.58
N LYS A 114 -0.48 20.23 -9.82
CA LYS A 114 -1.15 21.02 -8.77
C LYS A 114 -1.72 20.13 -7.67
N PHE A 115 -2.30 19.00 -8.03
CA PHE A 115 -2.81 18.03 -7.06
C PHE A 115 -1.65 17.46 -6.22
N ALA A 116 -0.55 17.07 -6.86
CA ALA A 116 0.64 16.57 -6.20
C ALA A 116 1.26 17.60 -5.24
N LEU A 117 1.40 18.86 -5.66
CA LEU A 117 1.86 19.96 -4.82
C LEU A 117 0.95 20.16 -3.60
N GLY A 118 -0.37 20.12 -3.82
CA GLY A 118 -1.36 20.20 -2.76
C GLY A 118 -1.24 19.06 -1.75
N SER A 119 -0.93 17.84 -2.21
CA SER A 119 -0.64 16.69 -1.36
C SER A 119 0.61 16.93 -0.50
N GLN A 120 1.74 17.31 -1.11
CA GLN A 120 3.00 17.58 -0.41
C GLN A 120 2.87 18.71 0.62
N THR A 121 2.17 19.78 0.26
CA THR A 121 1.91 20.90 1.17
C THR A 121 1.09 20.47 2.40
N LYS A 122 0.04 19.66 2.20
CA LYS A 122 -0.78 19.16 3.31
C LYS A 122 0.00 18.19 4.20
N ALA A 123 0.78 17.29 3.60
CA ALA A 123 1.64 16.38 4.34
C ALA A 123 2.66 17.14 5.19
N GLY A 124 3.37 18.12 4.61
CA GLY A 124 4.30 18.99 5.34
C GLY A 124 3.65 19.68 6.54
N LYS A 125 2.47 20.29 6.35
CA LYS A 125 1.70 20.91 7.43
C LYS A 125 1.26 19.92 8.52
N ALA A 126 0.89 18.69 8.14
CA ALA A 126 0.46 17.67 9.11
C ALA A 126 1.63 17.13 9.93
N ILE A 127 2.82 17.04 9.34
CA ILE A 127 4.07 16.71 10.03
C ILE A 127 4.45 17.84 10.99
N GLU A 128 4.49 19.08 10.50
CA GLU A 128 4.83 20.26 11.29
C GLU A 128 3.88 20.46 12.47
N SER A 129 2.58 20.25 12.28
CA SER A 129 1.58 20.36 13.35
C SER A 129 1.58 19.18 14.33
N GLY A 130 2.45 18.17 14.14
CA GLY A 130 2.46 16.94 14.93
C GLY A 130 1.19 16.09 14.81
N ARG A 131 0.37 16.29 13.77
CA ARG A 131 -0.85 15.50 13.56
C ARG A 131 -0.48 14.06 13.17
N MET A 132 0.47 13.90 12.25
CA MET A 132 0.91 12.59 11.76
C MET A 132 1.60 11.76 12.87
N ALA A 133 2.32 12.42 13.78
CA ALA A 133 2.94 11.76 14.92
C ALA A 133 1.95 11.05 15.86
N LYS A 134 0.64 11.36 15.80
CA LYS A 134 -0.39 10.73 16.64
C LYS A 134 -0.78 9.32 16.18
N GLU A 135 -0.48 8.98 14.94
CA GLU A 135 -0.82 7.68 14.33
C GLU A 135 0.41 6.81 14.06
N LEU A 136 1.62 7.34 14.29
CA LEU A 136 2.87 6.62 14.10
C LEU A 136 3.33 5.94 15.40
N LEU A 137 3.81 4.70 15.26
CA LEU A 137 4.64 4.04 16.25
C LEU A 137 6.11 4.15 15.84
N THR A 138 6.99 4.40 16.81
CA THR A 138 8.43 4.39 16.58
C THR A 138 8.90 2.98 16.26
N VAL A 139 9.68 2.85 15.19
CA VAL A 139 10.42 1.63 14.85
C VAL A 139 11.88 1.85 15.19
N GLU A 140 12.44 0.96 16.01
CA GLU A 140 13.85 0.97 16.38
C GLU A 140 14.60 -0.07 15.56
N ILE A 141 15.64 0.37 14.83
CA ILE A 141 16.47 -0.50 14.01
C ILE A 141 17.83 -0.65 14.71
N PRO A 142 18.12 -1.82 15.30
CA PRO A 142 19.40 -2.06 15.96
C PRO A 142 20.53 -2.15 14.93
N GLY A 143 21.52 -1.28 15.06
CA GLY A 143 22.74 -1.25 14.28
C GLY A 143 23.79 -2.24 14.82
N ARG A 144 24.79 -2.53 13.98
CA ARG A 144 25.82 -3.55 14.28
C ARG A 144 26.70 -3.24 15.49
N ARG A 145 26.81 -1.97 15.90
CA ARG A 145 27.70 -1.51 16.98
C ARG A 145 26.94 -1.01 18.22
N GLY A 146 25.66 -1.32 18.33
CA GLY A 146 24.80 -0.88 19.43
C GLY A 146 24.10 0.46 19.18
N ASP A 147 24.45 1.16 18.09
CA ASP A 147 23.69 2.34 17.63
C ASP A 147 22.26 1.91 17.26
N VAL A 148 21.25 2.70 17.61
CA VAL A 148 19.85 2.42 17.24
C VAL A 148 19.36 3.54 16.34
N THR A 149 18.92 3.19 15.12
CA THR A 149 18.23 4.14 14.25
C THR A 149 16.76 4.18 14.62
N ILE A 150 16.30 5.38 15.00
CA ILE A 150 14.90 5.64 15.34
C ILE A 150 14.18 6.11 14.08
N VAL A 151 13.17 5.37 13.66
CA VAL A 151 12.26 5.74 12.58
C VAL A 151 10.91 6.08 13.19
N ASN A 152 10.57 7.36 13.23
CA ASN A 152 9.33 7.87 13.84
C ASN A 152 8.64 8.97 13.01
N LYS A 153 9.03 9.10 11.74
CA LYS A 153 8.50 10.06 10.77
C LYS A 153 8.45 9.40 9.41
N ASP A 154 7.41 9.72 8.64
CA ASP A 154 7.36 9.34 7.23
C ASP A 154 8.46 10.05 6.44
N GLU A 155 9.22 9.28 5.67
CA GLU A 155 10.38 9.77 4.91
C GLU A 155 10.04 10.24 3.48
N HIS A 156 8.91 9.79 2.95
CA HIS A 156 8.55 10.03 1.54
C HIS A 156 8.03 11.45 1.22
N PRO A 157 7.33 12.16 2.14
CA PRO A 157 6.92 13.54 1.90
C PRO A 157 8.09 14.47 1.56
N ARG A 158 7.88 15.37 0.60
CA ARG A 158 8.83 16.37 0.09
C ARG A 158 8.21 17.77 0.23
N PRO A 159 8.18 18.36 1.44
CA PRO A 159 7.44 19.60 1.71
C PRO A 159 7.93 20.83 0.94
N ASP A 160 9.17 20.77 0.46
CA ASP A 160 9.85 21.78 -0.35
C ASP A 160 9.51 21.70 -1.85
N THR A 161 8.64 20.75 -2.25
CA THR A 161 8.18 20.60 -3.63
C THR A 161 7.59 21.93 -4.16
N THR A 162 8.01 22.33 -5.36
CA THR A 162 7.46 23.49 -6.07
C THR A 162 6.81 23.07 -7.37
N LEU A 163 5.86 23.88 -7.87
CA LEU A 163 5.23 23.62 -9.16
C LEU A 163 6.24 23.66 -10.32
N GLU A 164 7.23 24.56 -10.23
CA GLU A 164 8.31 24.64 -11.20
C GLU A 164 9.13 23.35 -11.23
N ALA A 165 9.50 22.81 -10.06
CA ALA A 165 10.22 21.54 -9.98
C ALA A 165 9.41 20.38 -10.57
N LEU A 166 8.11 20.29 -10.25
CA LEU A 166 7.21 19.28 -10.80
C LEU A 166 7.10 19.36 -12.33
N SER A 167 6.95 20.57 -12.89
CA SER A 167 6.81 20.78 -14.34
C SER A 167 8.02 20.34 -15.15
N LYS A 168 9.21 20.32 -14.54
CA LYS A 168 10.47 19.90 -15.18
C LYS A 168 10.67 18.38 -15.19
N LEU A 169 9.84 17.62 -14.46
CA LEU A 169 10.00 16.17 -14.38
C LEU A 169 9.61 15.49 -15.70
N PRO A 170 10.40 14.50 -16.16
CA PRO A 170 10.10 13.72 -17.34
C PRO A 170 8.94 12.75 -17.09
N THR A 171 8.38 12.22 -18.18
CA THR A 171 7.29 11.24 -18.18
C THR A 171 7.84 9.89 -18.66
N PRO A 172 8.59 9.15 -17.82
CA PRO A 172 9.34 7.96 -18.26
C PRO A 172 8.44 6.79 -18.67
N PHE A 173 7.15 6.86 -18.34
CA PHE A 173 6.20 5.76 -18.49
C PHE A 173 5.53 5.71 -19.87
N ARG A 174 5.69 6.77 -20.68
CA ARG A 174 5.17 6.83 -22.05
C ARG A 174 6.13 7.63 -22.91
N LYS A 175 6.50 7.10 -24.08
CA LYS A 175 7.49 7.73 -24.98
C LYS A 175 7.06 9.11 -25.48
N GLU A 176 5.78 9.28 -25.80
CA GLU A 176 5.23 10.53 -26.32
C GLU A 176 3.89 10.84 -25.66
N GLY A 177 3.60 12.12 -25.42
CA GLY A 177 2.32 12.56 -24.86
C GLY A 177 2.05 12.10 -23.42
N GLY A 178 3.10 11.72 -22.68
CA GLY A 178 2.97 11.36 -21.26
C GLY A 178 2.62 12.57 -20.39
N SER A 179 1.96 12.30 -19.27
CA SER A 179 1.56 13.27 -18.26
C SER A 179 1.91 12.81 -16.84
N VAL A 180 2.04 11.50 -16.63
CA VAL A 180 2.42 10.89 -15.36
C VAL A 180 3.93 11.00 -15.16
N THR A 181 4.33 11.46 -13.99
CA THR A 181 5.73 11.66 -13.58
C THR A 181 5.98 11.08 -12.20
N PRO A 182 7.24 10.84 -11.81
CA PRO A 182 7.56 10.49 -10.43
C PRO A 182 7.15 11.54 -9.38
N GLY A 183 6.88 12.79 -9.79
CA GLY A 183 6.44 13.85 -8.90
C GLY A 183 4.94 13.87 -8.64
N ASN A 184 4.15 13.33 -9.57
CA ASN A 184 2.68 13.27 -9.48
C ASN A 184 2.12 11.84 -9.35
N ALA A 185 3.00 10.83 -9.29
CA ALA A 185 2.70 9.47 -8.86
C ALA A 185 3.25 9.18 -7.45
N SER A 186 2.74 8.12 -6.82
CA SER A 186 3.30 7.62 -5.54
C SER A 186 4.58 6.82 -5.75
N GLY A 187 5.32 6.58 -4.67
CA GLY A 187 6.53 5.77 -4.67
C GLY A 187 6.28 4.29 -4.42
N VAL A 188 7.37 3.55 -4.32
CA VAL A 188 7.43 2.23 -3.67
C VAL A 188 7.87 2.45 -2.23
N ASN A 189 7.15 1.87 -1.28
CA ASN A 189 7.32 2.20 0.14
C ASN A 189 7.19 0.94 1.01
N ASP A 190 7.76 1.02 2.21
CA ASP A 190 7.61 0.01 3.26
C ASP A 190 6.71 0.57 4.36
N GLY A 191 5.86 -0.27 4.95
CA GLY A 191 5.04 0.14 6.08
C GLY A 191 4.04 -0.91 6.54
N ALA A 192 3.50 -0.71 7.74
CA ALA A 192 2.42 -1.49 8.29
C ALA A 192 1.46 -0.61 9.08
N ALA A 193 0.17 -0.96 9.04
CA ALA A 193 -0.87 -0.32 9.84
C ALA A 193 -1.85 -1.38 10.34
N ALA A 194 -2.34 -1.20 11.57
CA ALA A 194 -3.34 -2.09 12.15
C ALA A 194 -4.28 -1.31 13.07
N MET A 195 -5.49 -1.83 13.23
CA MET A 195 -6.50 -1.30 14.14
C MET A 195 -7.31 -2.43 14.76
N ILE A 196 -7.89 -2.15 15.92
CA ILE A 196 -8.86 -3.03 16.57
C ILE A 196 -10.24 -2.76 16.00
N ILE A 197 -10.93 -3.81 15.55
CA ILE A 197 -12.33 -3.79 15.15
C ILE A 197 -13.10 -4.67 16.13
N ALA A 198 -14.09 -4.10 16.80
CA ALA A 198 -14.86 -4.80 17.83
C ALA A 198 -16.36 -4.60 17.62
N SER A 199 -17.14 -5.58 18.07
CA SER A 199 -18.56 -5.36 18.36
C SER A 199 -18.71 -4.33 19.49
N GLU A 200 -19.87 -3.69 19.59
CA GLU A 200 -20.12 -2.72 20.66
C GLU A 200 -20.02 -3.38 22.05
N ASP A 201 -20.52 -4.60 22.20
CA ASP A 201 -20.48 -5.34 23.46
C ASP A 201 -19.05 -5.73 23.85
N ALA A 202 -18.24 -6.21 22.89
CA ALA A 202 -16.83 -6.48 23.15
C ALA A 202 -16.05 -5.20 23.48
N ALA A 203 -16.33 -4.09 22.80
CA ALA A 203 -15.70 -2.81 23.12
C ALA A 203 -16.00 -2.39 24.57
N LYS A 204 -17.26 -2.53 25.02
CA LYS A 204 -17.64 -2.28 26.42
C LYS A 204 -16.97 -3.25 27.39
N GLN A 205 -17.01 -4.55 27.10
CA GLN A 205 -16.42 -5.60 27.92
C GLN A 205 -14.91 -5.38 28.16
N HIS A 206 -14.20 -4.94 27.13
CA HIS A 206 -12.75 -4.70 27.19
C HIS A 206 -12.38 -3.24 27.53
N GLY A 207 -13.35 -2.38 27.84
CA GLY A 207 -13.10 -0.97 28.19
C GLY A 207 -12.47 -0.14 27.06
N LEU A 208 -12.75 -0.50 25.80
CA LEU A 208 -12.20 0.18 24.62
C LEU A 208 -12.99 1.45 24.30
N THR A 209 -12.27 2.52 23.95
CA THR A 209 -12.88 3.76 23.46
C THR A 209 -13.23 3.63 21.97
N ILE A 210 -14.53 3.61 21.66
CA ILE A 210 -15.02 3.56 20.28
C ILE A 210 -14.70 4.88 19.57
N ARG A 211 -14.00 4.82 18.43
CA ARG A 211 -13.59 6.01 17.65
C ARG A 211 -14.43 6.25 16.40
N ALA A 212 -14.96 5.18 15.81
CA ALA A 212 -15.77 5.22 14.60
C ALA A 212 -16.60 3.93 14.47
N ARG A 213 -17.55 3.93 13.55
CA ARG A 213 -18.39 2.77 13.22
C ARG A 213 -18.24 2.44 11.72
N VAL A 214 -18.02 1.17 11.40
CA VAL A 214 -18.08 0.70 10.00
C VAL A 214 -19.54 0.65 9.56
N VAL A 215 -19.95 1.59 8.70
CA VAL A 215 -21.34 1.72 8.23
C VAL A 215 -21.62 0.78 7.05
N ALA A 216 -20.75 0.78 6.04
CA ALA A 216 -20.89 -0.04 4.84
C ALA A 216 -19.53 -0.32 4.20
N CYS A 217 -19.46 -1.40 3.43
CA CYS A 217 -18.29 -1.82 2.66
C CYS A 217 -18.77 -2.28 1.28
N ALA A 218 -18.08 -1.89 0.21
CA ALA A 218 -18.42 -2.30 -1.16
C ALA A 218 -17.15 -2.51 -1.99
N THR A 219 -17.25 -3.39 -3.00
CA THR A 219 -16.20 -3.69 -3.98
C THR A 219 -16.85 -3.77 -5.36
N ALA A 220 -16.20 -3.25 -6.40
CA ALA A 220 -16.72 -3.25 -7.76
C ALA A 220 -15.60 -3.52 -8.79
N GLY A 221 -15.98 -4.16 -9.91
CA GLY A 221 -15.09 -4.49 -11.02
C GLY A 221 -14.30 -5.79 -10.85
N SER A 222 -13.53 -6.13 -11.88
CA SER A 222 -12.41 -7.08 -11.94
C SER A 222 -11.58 -6.77 -13.17
#